data_AF-A0A3E4Y2D9-F1
#
_entry.id   AF-A0A3E4Y2D9-F1
#
_cell.length_a   1.000
_cell.length_b   1.000
_cell.length_c   1.000
_cell.angle_alpha   90.00
_cell.angle_beta   90.00
_cell.angle_gamma   90.00
#
_symmetry.space_group_name_H-M   'P 1'
#
loop_
_entity.id
_entity.type
_entity.pdbx_description
1 polymer ?
#
loop_
_entity_poly.entity_id
_entity_poly.type
_entity_poly.pdbx_seq_one_letter_code
_entity_poly.pdbx_strand_id
1 'polypeptide(L)'
;MSIEYNNTKDKWIKDSGITSENELINEIKKYAGDNRYFLAYCTDRFYAGRAELEQFNQLNKDNVLEIRLFSETEEILFIRSTVGTDFQWRIASEDKLDKSEYMVQYQTLDLNQNRINENNNQTDTFGNKVLYTTVGGEYSLPISGNEDSSKIISYINYDENGMAKITDYRVCGFVKKPKKEKVI
;
A
#
# COMPACT_ATOMS: atom_id res chain seq x y z
N MET A 1 -5.98 19.98 2.53
CA MET A 1 -4.80 19.94 1.64
C MET A 1 -5.20 19.04 0.48
N SER A 2 -5.48 19.61 -0.69
CA SER A 2 -5.78 18.82 -1.91
C SER A 2 -4.47 18.26 -2.44
N ILE A 3 -4.44 16.96 -2.80
CA ILE A 3 -3.28 16.34 -3.43
C ILE A 3 -3.52 16.41 -4.94
N GLU A 4 -3.10 17.49 -5.59
CA GLU A 4 -3.14 17.54 -7.04
C GLU A 4 -1.92 16.81 -7.62
N TYR A 5 -2.15 15.64 -8.21
CA TYR A 5 -1.14 14.92 -8.97
C TYR A 5 -0.92 15.62 -10.31
N ASN A 6 0.33 15.96 -10.63
CA ASN A 6 0.67 16.67 -11.86
C ASN A 6 1.67 15.84 -12.68
N ASN A 7 1.15 15.11 -13.68
CA ASN A 7 1.91 14.15 -14.50
C ASN A 7 3.10 14.76 -15.28
N THR A 8 3.21 16.09 -15.34
CA THR A 8 4.35 16.75 -15.99
C THR A 8 5.56 16.95 -15.06
N LYS A 9 5.38 16.90 -13.74
CA LYS A 9 6.46 17.06 -12.74
C LYS A 9 6.83 15.75 -12.05
N ASP A 10 5.86 14.86 -11.85
CA ASP A 10 6.06 13.62 -11.11
C ASP A 10 6.23 12.44 -12.08
N LYS A 11 7.47 12.23 -12.54
CA LYS A 11 7.83 11.20 -13.55
C LYS A 11 7.43 9.77 -13.17
N TRP A 12 7.21 9.51 -11.88
CA TRP A 12 6.80 8.23 -11.32
C TRP A 12 5.29 7.98 -11.37
N ILE A 13 4.50 9.00 -11.72
CA ILE A 13 3.07 8.85 -11.96
C ILE A 13 2.86 8.48 -13.43
N LYS A 14 2.40 7.25 -13.67
CA LYS A 14 2.07 6.74 -15.01
C LYS A 14 0.73 7.27 -15.50
N ASP A 15 -0.23 7.38 -14.59
CA ASP A 15 -1.58 7.85 -14.88
C ASP A 15 -2.23 8.37 -13.59
N SER A 16 -3.23 9.23 -13.71
CA SER A 16 -3.95 9.81 -12.59
C SER A 16 -5.32 10.31 -13.00
N GLY A 17 -6.24 10.36 -12.05
CA GLY A 17 -7.56 10.93 -12.31
C GLY A 17 -8.37 11.19 -11.06
N ILE A 18 -9.66 11.40 -11.30
CA ILE A 18 -10.67 11.57 -10.26
C ILE A 18 -11.75 10.53 -10.53
N THR A 19 -12.23 9.87 -9.49
CA THR A 19 -13.40 8.99 -9.56
C THR A 19 -14.39 9.34 -8.46
N SER A 20 -15.68 9.33 -8.78
CA SER A 20 -16.71 9.60 -7.79
C SER A 20 -16.85 8.45 -6.80
N GLU A 21 -17.34 8.73 -5.59
CA GLU A 21 -17.57 7.70 -4.57
C GLU A 21 -18.44 6.54 -5.08
N ASN A 22 -19.43 6.83 -5.94
CA ASN A 22 -20.31 5.81 -6.51
C ASN A 22 -19.63 4.91 -7.53
N GLU A 23 -18.61 5.41 -8.23
CA GLU A 23 -17.85 4.66 -9.23
C GLU A 23 -16.58 4.02 -8.66
N LEU A 24 -16.21 4.32 -7.40
CA LEU A 24 -14.97 3.84 -6.78
C LEU A 24 -14.75 2.33 -6.97
N ILE A 25 -15.75 1.52 -6.65
CA ILE A 25 -15.63 0.06 -6.76
C ILE A 25 -15.46 -0.37 -8.22
N ASN A 26 -16.20 0.25 -9.16
CA ASN A 26 -16.05 -0.05 -10.58
C ASN A 26 -14.65 0.33 -11.08
N GLU A 27 -14.10 1.45 -10.60
CA GLU A 27 -12.76 1.90 -10.93
C GLU A 27 -11.70 0.94 -10.38
N ILE A 28 -11.82 0.53 -9.12
CA ILE A 28 -10.93 -0.45 -8.47
C ILE A 28 -10.92 -1.77 -9.25
N LYS A 29 -12.08 -2.25 -9.70
CA LYS A 29 -12.21 -3.51 -10.44
C LYS A 29 -11.40 -3.55 -11.74
N LYS A 30 -11.09 -2.39 -12.35
CA LYS A 30 -10.22 -2.32 -13.53
C LYS A 30 -8.75 -2.69 -13.23
N TYR A 31 -8.35 -2.53 -11.98
CA TYR A 31 -6.97 -2.71 -11.50
C TYR A 31 -6.82 -3.89 -10.53
N ALA A 32 -7.93 -4.49 -10.10
CA ALA A 32 -7.95 -5.71 -9.29
C ALA A 32 -7.49 -6.93 -10.12
N GLY A 33 -7.06 -7.99 -9.45
CA GLY A 33 -6.60 -9.23 -10.08
C GLY A 33 -5.17 -9.65 -9.72
N ASP A 34 -4.69 -10.67 -10.42
CA ASP A 34 -3.62 -11.56 -9.97
C ASP A 34 -2.35 -10.85 -9.48
N ASN A 35 -1.86 -11.35 -8.34
CA ASN A 35 -0.64 -10.95 -7.63
C ASN A 35 -0.63 -9.53 -7.00
N ARG A 36 -1.78 -8.88 -6.89
CA ARG A 36 -1.89 -7.63 -6.12
C ARG A 36 -2.38 -7.85 -4.71
N TYR A 37 -1.88 -7.02 -3.82
CA TYR A 37 -2.41 -6.82 -2.49
C TYR A 37 -3.28 -5.57 -2.48
N PHE A 38 -4.16 -5.45 -1.49
CA PHE A 38 -4.76 -4.17 -1.16
C PHE A 38 -4.58 -3.82 0.32
N LEU A 39 -4.55 -2.52 0.57
CA LEU A 39 -4.78 -1.92 1.88
C LEU A 39 -5.95 -0.94 1.73
N ALA A 40 -6.86 -0.91 2.70
CA ALA A 40 -7.91 0.09 2.77
C ALA A 40 -7.92 0.72 4.16
N TYR A 41 -7.78 2.04 4.22
CA TYR A 41 -7.90 2.82 5.44
C TYR A 41 -9.29 3.45 5.47
N CYS A 42 -10.09 3.02 6.44
CA CYS A 42 -11.40 3.57 6.73
C CYS A 42 -11.33 4.46 7.98
N THR A 43 -12.37 5.26 8.22
CA THR A 43 -12.47 6.13 9.39
C THR A 43 -12.51 5.37 10.72
N ASP A 44 -12.96 4.11 10.70
CA ASP A 44 -13.15 3.28 11.90
C ASP A 44 -12.21 2.08 11.97
N ARG A 45 -11.58 1.69 10.86
CA ARG A 45 -10.70 0.51 10.81
C ARG A 45 -9.82 0.47 9.58
N PHE A 46 -8.97 -0.55 9.54
CA PHE A 46 -8.09 -0.87 8.43
C PHE A 46 -8.39 -2.28 7.90
N TYR A 47 -8.31 -2.44 6.59
CA TYR A 47 -8.40 -3.74 5.92
C TYR A 47 -7.15 -3.98 5.08
N ALA A 48 -6.75 -5.23 4.98
CA ALA A 48 -5.74 -5.68 4.05
C ALA A 48 -6.25 -6.95 3.34
N GLY A 49 -5.61 -7.33 2.24
CA GLY A 49 -5.93 -8.59 1.59
C GLY A 49 -5.28 -8.77 0.25
N ARG A 50 -5.63 -9.86 -0.42
CA ARG A 50 -5.39 -10.01 -1.85
C ARG A 50 -6.43 -9.18 -2.61
N ALA A 51 -6.01 -8.51 -3.68
CA ALA A 51 -6.87 -7.64 -4.47
C ALA A 51 -7.79 -8.45 -5.41
N GLU A 52 -8.49 -9.44 -4.86
CA GLU A 52 -9.52 -10.22 -5.54
C GLU A 52 -10.81 -9.41 -5.63
N LEU A 53 -11.52 -9.51 -6.75
CA LEU A 53 -12.73 -8.72 -7.03
C LEU A 53 -13.80 -8.84 -5.93
N GLU A 54 -13.97 -10.03 -5.36
CA GLU A 54 -14.97 -10.31 -4.33
C GLU A 54 -14.67 -9.66 -2.98
N GLN A 55 -13.40 -9.32 -2.70
CA GLN A 55 -13.02 -8.67 -1.43
C GLN A 55 -13.54 -7.23 -1.38
N PHE A 56 -13.57 -6.55 -2.53
CA PHE A 56 -14.00 -5.15 -2.61
C PHE A 56 -15.51 -4.95 -2.43
N ASN A 57 -16.32 -5.98 -2.69
CA ASN A 57 -17.76 -5.94 -2.43
C ASN A 57 -18.07 -5.82 -0.92
N GLN A 58 -17.11 -6.15 -0.04
CA GLN A 58 -17.24 -6.08 1.41
C GLN A 58 -16.82 -4.73 1.99
N LEU A 59 -16.18 -3.86 1.19
CA LEU A 59 -15.76 -2.54 1.64
C LEU A 59 -16.97 -1.60 1.72
N ASN A 60 -17.21 -1.05 2.91
CA ASN A 60 -18.17 0.04 3.06
C ASN A 60 -17.53 1.35 2.58
N LYS A 61 -17.81 1.71 1.33
CA LYS A 61 -17.29 2.92 0.66
C LYS A 61 -17.55 4.23 1.44
N ASP A 62 -18.61 4.29 2.23
CA ASP A 62 -19.01 5.48 2.97
C ASP A 62 -17.98 5.89 4.04
N ASN A 63 -17.12 4.95 4.47
CA ASN A 63 -16.10 5.20 5.49
C ASN A 63 -14.67 5.12 4.96
N VAL A 64 -14.46 4.76 3.69
CA VAL A 64 -13.12 4.63 3.09
C VAL A 64 -12.50 6.00 2.90
N LEU A 65 -11.23 6.19 3.26
CA LEU A 65 -10.45 7.38 2.96
C LEU A 65 -9.33 7.11 1.96
N GLU A 66 -8.75 5.91 2.01
CA GLU A 66 -7.63 5.53 1.18
C GLU A 66 -7.71 4.05 0.81
N ILE A 67 -7.46 3.72 -0.46
CA ILE A 67 -7.26 2.35 -0.93
C ILE A 67 -5.97 2.30 -1.74
N ARG A 68 -5.07 1.39 -1.38
CA ARG A 68 -3.88 1.06 -2.15
C ARG A 68 -4.05 -0.32 -2.76
N LEU A 69 -3.90 -0.45 -4.07
CA LEU A 69 -3.72 -1.73 -4.76
C LEU A 69 -2.26 -1.78 -5.21
N PHE A 70 -1.51 -2.78 -4.79
CA PHE A 70 -0.06 -2.76 -5.00
C PHE A 70 0.53 -4.12 -5.31
N SER A 71 1.61 -4.08 -6.08
CA SER A 71 2.47 -5.21 -6.42
C SER A 71 3.93 -4.78 -6.33
N GLU A 72 4.84 -5.69 -6.67
CA GLU A 72 6.26 -5.37 -6.72
C GLU A 72 6.58 -4.22 -7.68
N THR A 73 5.82 -4.07 -8.77
CA THR A 73 6.17 -3.17 -9.89
C THR A 73 5.39 -1.86 -9.92
N GLU A 74 4.21 -1.80 -9.30
CA GLU A 74 3.38 -0.60 -9.29
C GLU A 74 2.38 -0.57 -8.13
N GLU A 75 1.84 0.62 -7.87
CA GLU A 75 0.75 0.86 -6.92
C GLU A 75 -0.29 1.80 -7.53
N ILE A 76 -1.56 1.46 -7.33
CA ILE A 76 -2.69 2.35 -7.57
C ILE A 76 -3.18 2.84 -6.21
N LEU A 77 -3.15 4.14 -6.01
CA LEU A 77 -3.63 4.80 -4.80
C LEU A 77 -4.91 5.54 -5.15
N PHE A 78 -6.01 5.23 -4.46
CA PHE A 78 -7.23 6.03 -4.40
C PHE A 78 -7.26 6.73 -3.03
N ILE A 79 -7.43 8.05 -3.00
CA ILE A 79 -7.43 8.81 -1.76
C ILE A 79 -8.42 9.97 -1.82
N ARG A 80 -9.02 10.30 -0.69
CA ARG A 80 -9.81 11.52 -0.50
C ARG A 80 -9.51 12.12 0.87
N SER A 81 -9.71 13.43 1.00
CA SER A 81 -9.46 14.13 2.27
C SER A 81 -10.60 13.98 3.28
N THR A 82 -11.83 13.81 2.79
CA THR A 82 -13.05 13.82 3.60
C THR A 82 -14.07 12.85 3.04
N VAL A 83 -14.81 12.15 3.91
CA VAL A 83 -15.96 11.33 3.50
C VAL A 83 -16.97 12.15 2.70
N GLY A 84 -17.58 11.54 1.68
CA GLY A 84 -18.55 12.18 0.78
C GLY A 84 -17.93 13.05 -0.32
N THR A 85 -16.60 13.05 -0.46
CA THR A 85 -15.90 13.70 -1.59
C THR A 85 -15.37 12.65 -2.57
N ASP A 86 -15.11 13.10 -3.80
CA ASP A 86 -14.52 12.28 -4.86
C ASP A 86 -13.11 11.82 -4.49
N PHE A 87 -12.71 10.66 -5.01
CA PHE A 87 -11.38 10.11 -4.86
C PHE A 87 -10.48 10.63 -5.95
N GLN A 88 -9.33 11.18 -5.55
CA GLN A 88 -8.20 11.34 -6.44
C GLN A 88 -7.48 10.00 -6.53
N TRP A 89 -6.99 9.64 -7.71
CA TRP A 89 -6.21 8.42 -7.88
C TRP A 89 -4.98 8.62 -8.74
N ARG A 90 -3.99 7.76 -8.52
CA ARG A 90 -2.75 7.70 -9.31
C ARG A 90 -2.24 6.28 -9.45
N ILE A 91 -1.49 6.03 -10.52
CA ILE A 91 -0.69 4.82 -10.75
C ILE A 91 0.78 5.21 -10.61
N ALA A 92 1.46 4.66 -9.61
CA ALA A 92 2.85 4.93 -9.30
C ALA A 92 3.75 3.75 -9.68
N SER A 93 4.86 4.04 -10.36
CA SER A 93 5.87 3.05 -10.71
C SER A 93 7.21 3.73 -11.01
N GLU A 94 8.27 3.04 -10.67
CA GLU A 94 9.67 3.35 -10.92
C GLU A 94 10.13 2.94 -12.33
N ASP A 95 9.24 2.38 -13.15
CA ASP A 95 9.55 2.04 -14.54
C ASP A 95 10.09 3.27 -15.27
N LYS A 96 11.31 3.15 -15.83
CA LYS A 96 12.05 4.21 -16.54
C LYS A 96 12.56 5.37 -15.66
N LEU A 97 12.53 5.27 -14.33
CA LEU A 97 13.18 6.23 -13.45
C LEU A 97 14.63 5.88 -13.16
N ASP A 98 15.45 6.91 -12.95
CA ASP A 98 16.80 6.73 -12.46
C ASP A 98 16.78 6.32 -10.97
N LYS A 99 17.77 5.52 -10.55
CA LYS A 99 17.88 5.08 -9.14
C LYS A 99 18.12 6.23 -8.15
N SER A 100 18.55 7.39 -8.62
CA SER A 100 18.70 8.62 -7.82
C SER A 100 17.37 9.34 -7.56
N GLU A 101 16.30 8.97 -8.27
CA GLU A 101 14.96 9.57 -8.18
C GLU A 101 14.04 8.81 -7.20
N TYR A 102 14.52 7.71 -6.60
CA TYR A 102 13.76 6.98 -5.58
C TYR A 102 14.68 6.23 -4.60
N MET A 103 14.13 5.89 -3.44
CA MET A 103 14.81 5.13 -2.40
C MET A 103 14.00 3.90 -2.03
N VAL A 104 14.67 2.76 -1.91
CA VAL A 104 14.08 1.51 -1.42
C VAL A 104 14.30 1.39 0.08
N GLN A 105 13.23 1.15 0.83
CA GLN A 105 13.24 0.94 2.27
C GLN A 105 12.51 -0.35 2.64
N TYR A 106 12.92 -0.97 3.74
CA TYR A 106 12.27 -2.15 4.31
C TYR A 106 11.82 -1.82 5.73
N GLN A 107 10.51 -1.74 5.94
CA GLN A 107 9.89 -1.48 7.24
C GLN A 107 9.59 -2.82 7.90
N THR A 108 10.24 -3.11 9.02
CA THR A 108 10.08 -4.38 9.74
C THR A 108 8.69 -4.45 10.38
N LEU A 109 8.02 -5.59 10.20
CA LEU A 109 6.76 -5.90 10.85
C LEU A 109 7.04 -6.29 12.31
N ASP A 110 6.35 -5.67 13.27
CA ASP A 110 6.43 -6.07 14.66
C ASP A 110 5.58 -7.33 14.89
N LEU A 111 6.24 -8.47 15.07
CA LEU A 111 5.63 -9.80 15.10
C LEU A 111 6.02 -10.56 16.38
N ASN A 112 5.03 -10.80 17.24
CA ASN A 112 5.13 -11.72 18.37
C ASN A 112 4.88 -13.16 17.91
N GLN A 113 5.94 -13.82 17.44
CA GLN A 113 5.84 -15.18 16.89
C GLN A 113 5.35 -16.22 17.90
N ASN A 114 5.65 -16.05 19.19
CA ASN A 114 5.17 -16.96 20.23
C ASN A 114 3.63 -16.93 20.29
N ARG A 115 3.05 -15.73 20.39
CA ARG A 115 1.59 -15.56 20.44
C ARG A 115 0.90 -15.97 19.15
N ILE A 116 1.51 -15.73 18.00
CA ILE A 116 1.01 -16.20 16.70
C ILE A 116 0.92 -17.74 16.67
N ASN A 117 1.95 -18.43 17.15
CA ASN A 117 1.99 -19.88 17.20
C ASN A 117 0.97 -20.46 18.19
N GLU A 118 0.81 -19.84 19.37
CA GLU A 118 -0.18 -20.24 20.38
C GLU A 118 -1.63 -20.14 19.88
N ASN A 119 -1.92 -19.20 18.97
CA ASN A 119 -3.25 -19.00 18.39
C ASN A 119 -3.48 -19.77 17.08
N ASN A 120 -2.72 -20.85 16.81
CA ASN A 120 -2.91 -21.78 15.70
C ASN A 120 -3.00 -21.13 14.30
N ASN A 121 -2.31 -20.01 14.06
CA ASN A 121 -2.36 -19.28 12.78
C ASN A 121 -3.79 -18.95 12.30
N GLN A 122 -4.63 -18.43 13.19
CA GLN A 122 -5.96 -17.93 12.85
C GLN A 122 -5.93 -16.96 11.65
N THR A 123 -7.00 -17.00 10.86
CA THR A 123 -7.22 -16.09 9.73
C THR A 123 -8.49 -15.27 9.90
N ASP A 124 -8.49 -14.04 9.36
CA ASP A 124 -9.68 -13.19 9.30
C ASP A 124 -10.64 -13.57 8.13
N THR A 125 -11.69 -12.78 7.94
CA THR A 125 -12.69 -12.96 6.87
C THR A 125 -12.14 -12.78 5.46
N PHE A 126 -11.00 -12.13 5.31
CA PHE A 126 -10.32 -11.93 4.03
C PHE A 126 -9.26 -13.01 3.77
N GLY A 127 -9.12 -13.99 4.68
CA GLY A 127 -8.11 -15.03 4.62
C GLY A 127 -6.72 -14.55 5.05
N ASN A 128 -6.62 -13.37 5.66
CA ASN A 128 -5.36 -12.84 6.15
C ASN A 128 -4.95 -13.54 7.43
N LYS A 129 -3.65 -13.65 7.66
CA LYS A 129 -3.13 -14.13 8.94
C LYS A 129 -3.35 -13.07 10.02
N VAL A 130 -3.90 -13.49 11.16
CA VAL A 130 -3.98 -12.65 12.37
C VAL A 130 -2.61 -12.59 13.03
N LEU A 131 -2.12 -11.39 13.28
CA LEU A 131 -0.78 -11.07 13.77
C LEU A 131 -0.87 -10.27 15.06
N TYR A 132 0.17 -10.39 15.88
CA TYR A 132 0.27 -9.71 17.16
C TYR A 132 1.57 -8.91 17.24
N THR A 133 1.48 -7.68 17.71
CA THR A 133 2.66 -6.86 18.02
C THR A 133 3.30 -7.35 19.32
N THR A 134 4.58 -7.02 19.55
CA THR A 134 5.28 -7.41 20.79
C THR A 134 4.72 -6.70 22.03
N VAL A 135 4.05 -5.57 21.85
CA VAL A 135 3.37 -4.79 22.90
C VAL A 135 1.87 -5.10 23.05
N GLY A 136 1.36 -6.10 22.32
CA GLY A 136 0.03 -6.67 22.53
C GLY A 136 -1.08 -6.24 21.57
N GLY A 137 -0.79 -5.37 20.60
CA GLY A 137 -1.71 -5.00 19.53
C GLY A 137 -1.97 -6.15 18.56
N GLU A 138 -3.09 -6.09 17.85
CA GLU A 138 -3.55 -7.11 16.90
C GLU A 138 -3.83 -6.47 15.54
N TYR A 139 -3.43 -7.15 14.46
CA TYR A 139 -3.67 -6.70 13.09
C TYR A 139 -3.63 -7.90 12.14
N SER A 140 -4.25 -7.77 10.95
CA SER A 140 -4.30 -8.85 9.96
C SER A 140 -3.65 -8.44 8.66
N LEU A 141 -2.80 -9.30 8.08
CA LEU A 141 -2.14 -9.07 6.79
C LEU A 141 -2.15 -10.32 5.88
N PRO A 142 -2.15 -10.13 4.55
CA PRO A 142 -2.10 -11.21 3.56
C PRO A 142 -0.67 -11.79 3.39
N ILE A 143 -0.06 -12.25 4.48
CA ILE A 143 1.29 -12.83 4.49
C ILE A 143 1.29 -14.35 4.68
N SER A 144 2.26 -15.04 4.09
CA SER A 144 2.41 -16.50 4.17
C SER A 144 3.19 -16.98 5.41
N GLY A 145 3.87 -16.07 6.11
CA GLY A 145 4.58 -16.31 7.38
C GLY A 145 6.11 -16.28 7.26
N ASN A 146 6.65 -16.20 6.04
CA ASN A 146 8.09 -16.01 5.81
C ASN A 146 8.48 -14.52 5.73
N GLU A 147 7.49 -13.66 5.51
CA GLU A 147 7.62 -12.22 5.41
C GLU A 147 7.81 -11.61 6.80
N ASP A 148 8.76 -10.69 6.91
CA ASP A 148 9.09 -9.98 8.17
C ASP A 148 9.12 -8.45 7.97
N SER A 149 8.88 -7.97 6.76
CA SER A 149 8.98 -6.57 6.40
C SER A 149 8.05 -6.19 5.25
N SER A 150 7.66 -4.91 5.20
CA SER A 150 7.06 -4.27 4.02
C SER A 150 8.16 -3.59 3.21
N LYS A 151 8.20 -3.83 1.89
CA LYS A 151 9.07 -3.09 0.96
C LYS A 151 8.35 -1.80 0.55
N ILE A 152 9.02 -0.67 0.74
CA ILE A 152 8.52 0.67 0.42
C ILE A 152 9.47 1.32 -0.59
N ILE A 153 8.92 2.00 -1.59
CA ILE A 153 9.67 2.90 -2.46
C ILE A 153 9.20 4.31 -2.20
N SER A 154 10.14 5.21 -1.87
CA SER A 154 9.88 6.64 -1.70
C SER A 154 10.44 7.39 -2.90
N TYR A 155 9.62 8.23 -3.54
CA TYR A 155 10.02 9.04 -4.68
C TYR A 155 10.64 10.36 -4.21
N ILE A 156 11.72 10.76 -4.87
CA ILE A 156 12.54 11.90 -4.48
C ILE A 156 12.47 12.94 -5.60
N ASN A 157 12.06 14.16 -5.24
CA ASN A 157 12.25 15.34 -6.07
C ASN A 157 13.33 16.24 -5.44
N TYR A 158 14.02 16.98 -6.30
CA TYR A 158 15.01 17.97 -5.88
C TYR A 158 14.45 19.37 -6.13
N ASP A 159 14.61 20.26 -5.16
CA ASP A 159 14.27 21.67 -5.35
C ASP A 159 15.36 22.41 -6.16
N GLU A 160 15.14 23.71 -6.40
CA GLU A 160 16.06 24.57 -7.15
C GLU A 160 17.46 24.69 -6.52
N ASN A 161 17.61 24.40 -5.24
CA ASN A 161 18.89 24.41 -4.51
C ASN A 161 19.54 23.01 -4.47
N GLY A 162 18.93 22.01 -5.09
CA GLY A 162 19.40 20.62 -5.08
C GLY A 162 19.09 19.87 -3.78
N MET A 163 18.19 20.38 -2.93
CA MET A 163 17.76 19.65 -1.73
C MET A 163 16.74 18.57 -2.08
N ALA A 164 17.00 17.34 -1.63
CA ALA A 164 16.11 16.20 -1.81
C ALA A 164 14.90 16.28 -0.88
N LYS A 165 13.71 16.01 -1.41
CA LYS A 165 12.46 15.86 -0.67
C LYS A 165 11.74 14.60 -1.12
N ILE A 166 11.24 13.82 -0.16
CA ILE A 166 10.28 12.75 -0.44
C ILE A 166 8.93 13.38 -0.78
N THR A 167 8.43 13.10 -1.97
CA THR A 167 7.16 13.66 -2.46
C THR A 167 6.01 12.69 -2.34
N ASP A 168 6.28 11.40 -2.48
CA ASP A 168 5.31 10.32 -2.28
C ASP A 168 6.02 9.00 -2.00
N TYR A 169 5.27 7.96 -1.67
CA TYR A 169 5.74 6.60 -1.53
C TYR A 169 4.70 5.60 -2.03
N ARG A 170 5.19 4.42 -2.44
CA ARG A 170 4.36 3.24 -2.70
C ARG A 170 4.77 2.06 -1.86
N VAL A 171 3.78 1.24 -1.50
CA VAL A 171 4.02 -0.10 -0.95
C VAL A 171 4.28 -1.05 -2.12
N CYS A 172 5.28 -1.92 -2.00
CA CYS A 172 5.63 -2.89 -3.04
C CYS A 172 5.17 -4.31 -2.73
N GLY A 173 4.85 -4.59 -1.46
CA GLY A 173 4.56 -5.94 -1.00
C GLY A 173 5.17 -6.24 0.36
N PHE A 174 4.77 -7.40 0.89
CA PHE A 174 5.36 -7.99 2.08
C PHE A 174 6.46 -8.96 1.65
N VAL A 175 7.62 -8.87 2.30
CA VAL A 175 8.82 -9.60 1.91
C VAL A 175 9.58 -10.07 3.14
N LYS A 176 10.44 -11.06 2.93
CA LYS A 176 11.53 -11.33 3.87
C LYS A 176 12.67 -10.35 3.60
N LYS A 177 13.07 -9.57 4.60
CA LYS A 177 14.15 -8.60 4.45
C LYS A 177 15.42 -9.31 3.95
N PRO A 178 16.05 -8.82 2.88
CA PRO A 178 17.36 -9.31 2.47
C PRO A 178 18.32 -9.17 3.64
N LYS A 179 19.02 -10.24 4.01
CA LYS A 179 20.15 -10.13 4.94
C LYS A 179 21.19 -9.24 4.28
N LYS A 180 21.73 -8.24 5.00
CA LYS A 180 22.88 -7.48 4.50
C LYS A 180 23.95 -8.48 4.10
N GLU A 181 24.33 -8.51 2.83
CA GLU A 181 25.57 -9.16 2.43
C GLU A 181 26.69 -8.48 3.23
N LYS A 182 27.47 -9.28 3.95
CA LYS A 182 28.72 -8.78 4.50
C LYS A 182 29.55 -8.40 3.28
N VAL A 183 29.77 -7.10 3.08
CA VAL A 183 30.86 -6.63 2.23
C VAL A 183 32.12 -7.09 2.96
N ILE A 184 32.75 -8.13 2.42
CA ILE A 184 34.07 -8.64 2.84
C ILE A 184 35.11 -7.73 2.21
#